data_AF-A0A0B2WZK8-F1
#
_entry.id   AF-A0A0B2WZK8-F1
#
_cell.length_a   1.000
_cell.length_b   1.000
_cell.length_c   1.000
_cell.angle_alpha   90.00
_cell.angle_beta   90.00
_cell.angle_gamma   90.00
#
_symmetry.space_group_name_H-M   'P 1'
#
loop_
_entity.id
_entity.type
_entity.pdbx_description
1 polymer ?
#
loop_
_entity_poly.entity_id
_entity_poly.type
_entity_poly.pdbx_seq_one_letter_code
_entity_poly.pdbx_strand_id
1 'polypeptide(L)'
;MAQLDPAIYTIAWIAPREIEAVSALHLLDNSHRGRFSLGRGDDYVFHAGDVCGHNVVIATLPAGQEYGTGSAAALAAQVKKFFPNLWFGLLVGVAAGLPLLSGPGPEQRDIRLGDVLVALPGSDSAGLFAYDLGKEDAAKGFQPLRSGHVLAVTETVVRSAIGSIKIHAPNDTAFFLPFYHDIKHREHATGNFIDPGQDKDVFYDMNEQGLYSLIERELRPDSRRTRVWYGPIASGEKLMKNAAKRNELRDRYRVVGIEMEAAGTMNRIPVGVIRGVCDYGDERKNNEWQPYAAAMAGAYAKAVLAQIGPKMCLSAAVSEPSQSGPAMMRDLAQPSTKSDGYSDEPSRNEYFETPQSVTSLFTGRQNLLDDLSGTFIQSGAAKAETQRRFVIYGLGGAGKTQFCCKFAEENRDRFWGVFWIDAGSEERVKDGLKHIAALALLPRHANAALHWLSKADKKWLLIIDNANDSRIPLENYFPKSRHGHILIATRNPALKIHGNTGPEFYNISVMGAKEAKSLLLRSSGLPAPWCRLVILSMTH
;
A
#
# COMPACT_ATOMS: atom_id res chain seq x y z
N MET A 1 -12.15 -29.23 18.19
CA MET A 1 -11.58 -27.86 18.22
C MET A 1 -12.40 -27.00 17.29
N ALA A 2 -12.58 -25.71 17.60
CA ALA A 2 -13.30 -24.80 16.70
C ALA A 2 -12.55 -24.64 15.36
N GLN A 3 -13.30 -24.66 14.26
CA GLN A 3 -12.79 -24.39 12.92
C GLN A 3 -12.75 -22.87 12.70
N LEU A 4 -11.61 -22.37 12.25
CA LEU A 4 -11.45 -20.95 11.90
C LEU A 4 -11.89 -20.72 10.45
N ASP A 5 -12.61 -19.63 10.21
CA ASP A 5 -12.97 -19.19 8.86
C ASP A 5 -11.82 -18.40 8.23
N PRO A 6 -11.19 -18.86 7.13
CA PRO A 6 -10.13 -18.10 6.46
C PRO A 6 -10.61 -16.75 5.89
N ALA A 7 -11.90 -16.56 5.63
CA ALA A 7 -12.41 -15.33 5.02
C ALA A 7 -12.29 -14.10 5.92
N ILE A 8 -12.16 -14.26 7.23
CA ILE A 8 -12.10 -13.12 8.16
C ILE A 8 -10.68 -12.55 8.31
N TYR A 9 -9.64 -13.25 7.84
CA TYR A 9 -8.25 -12.84 7.98
C TYR A 9 -7.79 -12.08 6.74
N THR A 10 -7.41 -10.82 6.94
CA THR A 10 -7.11 -9.89 5.84
C THR A 10 -5.64 -9.49 5.79
N ILE A 11 -4.84 -9.82 6.80
CA ILE A 11 -3.42 -9.46 6.86
C ILE A 11 -2.58 -10.70 7.09
N ALA A 12 -1.53 -10.89 6.29
CA ALA A 12 -0.55 -11.95 6.49
C ALA A 12 0.72 -11.41 7.13
N TRP A 13 1.03 -11.84 8.35
CA TRP A 13 2.33 -11.65 8.99
C TRP A 13 3.22 -12.85 8.63
N ILE A 14 4.11 -12.67 7.66
CA ILE A 14 5.02 -13.70 7.18
C ILE A 14 6.31 -13.60 7.99
N ALA A 15 6.59 -14.63 8.77
CA ALA A 15 7.75 -14.75 9.64
C ALA A 15 8.45 -16.09 9.35
N PRO A 16 9.38 -16.13 8.38
CA PRO A 16 9.96 -17.37 7.87
C PRO A 16 10.68 -18.24 8.91
N ARG A 17 11.31 -17.64 9.92
CA ARG A 17 12.05 -18.37 10.97
C ARG A 17 11.24 -18.51 12.24
N GLU A 18 11.51 -19.58 13.00
CA GLU A 18 10.84 -19.87 14.27
C GLU A 18 10.89 -18.69 15.26
N ILE A 19 12.07 -18.09 15.49
CA ILE A 19 12.20 -16.97 16.42
C ILE A 19 11.41 -15.72 15.98
N GLU A 20 11.25 -15.53 14.67
CA GLU A 20 10.45 -14.45 14.09
C GLU A 20 8.96 -14.72 14.30
N ALA A 21 8.53 -15.97 14.12
CA ALA A 21 7.15 -16.39 14.34
C ALA A 21 6.78 -16.33 15.83
N VAL A 22 7.69 -16.73 16.74
CA VAL A 22 7.50 -16.61 18.19
C VAL A 22 7.38 -15.14 18.61
N SER A 23 8.21 -14.25 18.05
CA SER A 23 8.07 -12.80 18.24
C SER A 23 6.69 -12.30 17.81
N ALA A 24 6.25 -12.68 16.60
CA ALA A 24 4.93 -12.32 16.08
C ALA A 24 3.77 -12.81 16.96
N LEU A 25 3.87 -14.04 17.47
CA LEU A 25 2.87 -14.63 18.36
C LEU A 25 2.74 -13.87 19.69
N HIS A 26 3.86 -13.46 20.28
CA HIS A 26 3.87 -12.66 21.51
C HIS A 26 3.36 -11.22 21.30
N LEU A 27 3.32 -10.74 20.06
CA LEU A 27 2.83 -9.41 19.69
C LEU A 27 1.34 -9.36 19.32
N LEU A 28 0.66 -10.51 19.25
CA LEU A 28 -0.79 -10.56 19.08
C LEU A 28 -1.49 -9.89 20.27
N ASP A 29 -2.55 -9.12 20.00
CA ASP A 29 -3.42 -8.60 21.06
C ASP A 29 -4.26 -9.75 21.61
N ASN A 30 -4.85 -10.57 20.73
CA ASN A 30 -5.46 -11.84 21.10
C ASN A 30 -5.09 -12.96 20.12
N SER A 31 -4.90 -14.17 20.66
CA SER A 31 -4.75 -15.39 19.86
C SER A 31 -6.11 -16.02 19.59
N HIS A 32 -6.41 -16.32 18.33
CA HIS A 32 -7.64 -17.01 17.94
C HIS A 32 -7.49 -18.52 18.14
N ARG A 33 -8.28 -19.09 19.05
CA ARG A 33 -8.27 -20.52 19.33
C ARG A 33 -8.99 -21.30 18.23
N GLY A 34 -8.29 -22.23 17.60
CA GLY A 34 -8.87 -23.10 16.58
C GLY A 34 -7.83 -23.58 15.58
N ARG A 35 -8.31 -24.18 14.50
CA ARG A 35 -7.49 -24.59 13.35
C ARG A 35 -8.24 -24.27 12.06
N PHE A 36 -7.48 -23.97 11.03
CA PHE A 36 -8.02 -23.94 9.66
C PHE A 36 -8.17 -25.36 9.13
N SER A 37 -9.17 -25.59 8.30
CA SER A 37 -9.37 -26.88 7.64
C SER A 37 -8.37 -27.03 6.51
N LEU A 38 -7.47 -28.00 6.64
CA LEU A 38 -6.45 -28.32 5.65
C LEU A 38 -6.83 -29.59 4.89
N GLY A 39 -6.58 -29.60 3.57
CA GLY A 39 -6.77 -30.73 2.69
C GLY A 39 -5.44 -31.36 2.26
N ARG A 40 -5.52 -32.44 1.46
CA ARG A 40 -4.33 -33.00 0.80
C ARG A 40 -3.74 -31.97 -0.15
N GLY A 41 -2.44 -31.71 -0.03
CA GLY A 41 -1.71 -30.71 -0.82
C GLY A 41 -1.66 -29.32 -0.19
N ASP A 42 -2.14 -29.16 1.05
CA ASP A 42 -1.80 -28.00 1.87
C ASP A 42 -0.51 -28.27 2.66
N ASP A 43 0.54 -27.48 2.42
CA ASP A 43 1.88 -27.72 2.98
C ASP A 43 2.15 -26.97 4.29
N TYR A 44 1.43 -25.86 4.53
CA TYR A 44 1.66 -24.98 5.69
C TYR A 44 0.49 -24.97 6.67
N VAL A 45 0.85 -24.86 7.96
CA VAL A 45 -0.08 -24.59 9.06
C VAL A 45 0.07 -23.13 9.47
N PHE A 46 -1.06 -22.48 9.78
CA PHE A 46 -1.08 -21.07 10.14
C PHE A 46 -1.52 -20.85 11.57
N HIS A 47 -0.95 -19.81 12.19
CA HIS A 47 -1.45 -19.27 13.46
C HIS A 47 -2.32 -18.05 13.18
N ALA A 48 -3.22 -17.73 14.10
CA ALA A 48 -4.24 -16.72 13.90
C ALA A 48 -4.45 -15.90 15.16
N GLY A 49 -4.73 -14.61 14.98
CA GLY A 49 -5.06 -13.69 16.05
C GLY A 49 -5.51 -12.34 15.51
N ASP A 50 -5.55 -11.35 16.38
CA ASP A 50 -5.72 -9.97 15.99
C ASP A 50 -4.58 -9.08 16.51
N VAL A 51 -4.31 -8.02 15.76
CA VAL A 51 -3.35 -6.97 16.10
C VAL A 51 -3.97 -5.63 15.74
N CYS A 52 -4.13 -4.75 16.72
CA CYS A 52 -4.71 -3.43 16.58
C CYS A 52 -6.08 -3.44 15.88
N GLY A 53 -6.91 -4.46 16.17
CA GLY A 53 -8.23 -4.65 15.57
C GLY A 53 -8.24 -5.25 14.15
N HIS A 54 -7.09 -5.68 13.62
CA HIS A 54 -7.01 -6.42 12.36
C HIS A 54 -6.86 -7.91 12.60
N ASN A 55 -7.62 -8.73 11.89
CA ASN A 55 -7.43 -10.18 11.90
C ASN A 55 -6.18 -10.55 11.08
N VAL A 56 -5.18 -11.10 11.76
CA VAL A 56 -3.88 -11.44 11.21
C VAL A 56 -3.68 -12.95 11.20
N VAL A 57 -3.15 -13.45 10.09
CA VAL A 57 -2.58 -14.79 10.00
C VAL A 57 -1.05 -14.70 10.11
N ILE A 58 -0.45 -15.51 11.00
CA ILE A 58 1.01 -15.68 11.08
C ILE A 58 1.39 -16.94 10.29
N ALA A 59 2.28 -16.76 9.32
CA ALA A 59 2.75 -17.80 8.42
C ALA A 59 4.27 -17.98 8.58
N THR A 60 4.69 -19.22 8.85
CA THR A 60 6.09 -19.62 9.05
C THR A 60 6.46 -20.78 8.15
N LEU A 61 7.74 -20.95 7.85
CA LEU A 61 8.22 -22.13 7.14
C LEU A 61 8.12 -23.38 8.05
N PRO A 62 7.94 -24.58 7.47
CA PRO A 62 8.02 -25.85 8.16
C PRO A 62 9.34 -26.03 8.89
N ALA A 63 9.30 -26.74 10.01
CA ALA A 63 10.50 -27.10 10.76
C ALA A 63 11.51 -27.83 9.86
N GLY A 64 12.76 -27.35 9.86
CA GLY A 64 13.85 -27.92 9.04
C GLY A 64 13.85 -27.49 7.57
N GLN A 65 12.86 -26.74 7.08
CA GLN A 65 12.88 -26.20 5.72
C GLN A 65 13.90 -25.06 5.60
N GLU A 66 14.69 -25.08 4.53
CA GLU A 66 15.62 -23.99 4.23
C GLU A 66 14.86 -22.72 3.83
N TYR A 67 15.29 -21.60 4.41
CA TYR A 67 14.84 -20.26 4.05
C TYR A 67 15.49 -19.80 2.74
N GLY A 68 14.83 -18.89 2.05
CA GLY A 68 15.19 -18.48 0.70
C GLY A 68 13.99 -17.97 -0.10
N THR A 69 14.24 -17.38 -1.26
CA THR A 69 13.20 -16.71 -2.06
C THR A 69 12.21 -17.73 -2.62
N GLY A 70 12.67 -18.93 -3.00
CA GLY A 70 11.83 -20.03 -3.46
C GLY A 70 10.85 -20.52 -2.38
N SER A 71 11.36 -20.88 -1.20
CA SER A 71 10.55 -21.30 -0.04
C SER A 71 9.55 -20.23 0.38
N ALA A 72 10.00 -18.96 0.45
CA ALA A 72 9.15 -17.85 0.81
C ALA A 72 8.04 -17.57 -0.22
N ALA A 73 8.34 -17.76 -1.51
CA ALA A 73 7.33 -17.66 -2.57
C ALA A 73 6.29 -18.78 -2.50
N ALA A 74 6.68 -20.00 -2.13
CA ALA A 74 5.75 -21.12 -1.95
C ALA A 74 4.80 -20.87 -0.77
N LEU A 75 5.33 -20.46 0.38
CA LEU A 75 4.55 -20.05 1.55
C LEU A 75 3.57 -18.93 1.21
N ALA A 76 4.06 -17.86 0.58
CA ALA A 76 3.22 -16.72 0.20
C ALA A 76 2.14 -17.10 -0.83
N ALA A 77 2.43 -18.02 -1.76
CA ALA A 77 1.44 -18.49 -2.73
C ALA A 77 0.31 -19.26 -2.04
N GLN A 78 0.62 -20.13 -1.07
CA GLN A 78 -0.42 -20.85 -0.34
C GLN A 78 -1.21 -19.92 0.57
N VAL A 79 -0.58 -18.98 1.29
CA VAL A 79 -1.29 -17.95 2.07
C VAL A 79 -2.29 -17.21 1.17
N LYS A 80 -1.85 -16.71 0.01
CA LYS A 80 -2.74 -16.00 -0.93
C LYS A 80 -3.91 -16.85 -1.42
N LYS A 81 -3.67 -18.14 -1.67
CA LYS A 81 -4.72 -19.08 -2.11
C LYS A 81 -5.71 -19.39 -0.98
N PHE A 82 -5.21 -19.54 0.24
CA PHE A 82 -5.97 -20.01 1.39
C PHE A 82 -6.84 -18.93 2.02
N PHE A 83 -6.38 -17.66 2.00
CA PHE A 83 -7.07 -16.52 2.59
C PHE A 83 -7.70 -15.63 1.50
N PRO A 84 -8.99 -15.79 1.18
CA PRO A 84 -9.60 -15.18 -0.01
C PRO A 84 -9.74 -13.65 0.08
N ASN A 85 -9.81 -13.10 1.30
CA ASN A 85 -9.95 -11.66 1.56
C ASN A 85 -8.62 -11.01 1.99
N LEU A 86 -7.48 -11.66 1.68
CA LEU A 86 -6.17 -11.12 2.00
C LEU A 86 -5.98 -9.76 1.31
N TRP A 87 -5.70 -8.74 2.11
CA TRP A 87 -5.45 -7.37 1.67
C TRP A 87 -3.97 -7.15 1.39
N PHE A 88 -3.11 -7.41 2.36
CA PHE A 88 -1.66 -7.28 2.23
C PHE A 88 -0.93 -8.21 3.20
N GLY A 89 0.38 -8.30 3.05
CA GLY A 89 1.22 -8.92 4.07
C GLY A 89 2.26 -7.97 4.65
N LEU A 90 2.85 -8.40 5.75
CA LEU A 90 4.08 -7.85 6.31
C LEU A 90 5.08 -9.00 6.34
N LEU A 91 6.22 -8.82 5.71
CA LEU A 91 7.35 -9.74 5.80
C LEU A 91 8.28 -9.23 6.89
N VAL A 92 8.21 -9.88 8.04
CA VAL A 92 8.84 -9.43 9.27
C VAL A 92 9.86 -10.46 9.70
N GLY A 93 11.10 -10.04 9.90
CA GLY A 93 12.13 -10.96 10.35
C GLY A 93 13.46 -10.27 10.60
N VAL A 94 14.55 -11.00 10.43
CA VAL A 94 15.91 -10.48 10.65
C VAL A 94 16.67 -10.30 9.34
N ALA A 95 17.72 -9.48 9.37
CA ALA A 95 18.60 -9.22 8.24
C ALA A 95 20.00 -8.86 8.69
N ALA A 96 20.94 -8.93 7.74
CA ALA A 96 22.24 -8.30 7.86
C ALA A 96 22.09 -6.79 7.66
N GLY A 97 22.62 -5.98 8.58
CA GLY A 97 22.72 -4.53 8.45
C GLY A 97 23.98 -4.13 7.70
N LEU A 98 23.92 -3.02 6.95
CA LEU A 98 25.04 -2.55 6.13
C LEU A 98 25.49 -1.13 6.55
N PRO A 99 26.36 -1.01 7.57
CA PRO A 99 26.88 0.27 8.00
C PRO A 99 27.67 0.94 6.86
N LEU A 100 27.52 2.25 6.72
CA LEU A 100 28.32 3.11 5.86
C LEU A 100 28.87 4.25 6.71
N LEU A 101 30.02 4.02 7.34
CA LEU A 101 30.62 4.97 8.28
C LEU A 101 31.54 5.99 7.59
N SER A 102 32.05 5.64 6.40
CA SER A 102 32.96 6.46 5.60
C SER A 102 32.25 7.04 4.38
N GLY A 103 32.48 8.32 4.06
CA GLY A 103 31.89 9.01 2.90
C GLY A 103 31.30 10.39 3.23
N PRO A 104 30.79 11.12 2.22
CA PRO A 104 30.19 12.44 2.41
C PRO A 104 28.97 12.37 3.36
N GLY A 105 28.90 13.31 4.30
CA GLY A 105 28.02 13.31 5.47
C GLY A 105 26.57 12.81 5.27
N PRO A 106 25.78 13.29 4.29
CA PRO A 106 24.37 12.92 4.17
C PRO A 106 24.11 11.45 3.82
N GLU A 107 25.14 10.69 3.41
CA GLU A 107 25.00 9.26 3.10
C GLU A 107 25.44 8.33 4.25
N GLN A 108 26.05 8.86 5.31
CA GLN A 108 26.55 8.06 6.42
C GLN A 108 25.41 7.38 7.19
N ARG A 109 25.60 6.08 7.46
CA ARG A 109 24.64 5.22 8.14
C ARG A 109 25.37 4.36 9.16
N ASP A 110 25.32 4.79 10.40
CA ASP A 110 25.73 3.94 11.52
C ASP A 110 24.62 2.91 11.78
N ILE A 111 24.53 1.85 10.99
CA ILE A 111 23.55 0.78 11.24
C ILE A 111 24.10 -0.11 12.35
N ARG A 112 23.30 -0.41 13.37
CA ARG A 112 23.71 -1.19 14.55
C ARG A 112 22.88 -2.44 14.78
N LEU A 113 23.42 -3.40 15.51
CA LEU A 113 22.66 -4.59 15.90
C LEU A 113 21.46 -4.19 16.79
N GLY A 114 20.29 -4.71 16.41
CA GLY A 114 19.00 -4.31 16.97
C GLY A 114 18.31 -3.12 16.29
N ASP A 115 18.97 -2.42 15.35
CA ASP A 115 18.28 -1.42 14.53
C ASP A 115 17.20 -2.07 13.64
N VAL A 116 16.22 -1.28 13.21
CA VAL A 116 15.15 -1.73 12.31
C VAL A 116 15.40 -1.17 10.91
N LEU A 117 15.35 -2.02 9.90
CA LEU A 117 15.42 -1.69 8.49
C LEU A 117 14.02 -1.79 7.89
N VAL A 118 13.62 -0.78 7.14
CA VAL A 118 12.31 -0.76 6.47
C VAL A 118 12.51 -0.51 4.99
N ALA A 119 12.08 -1.48 4.17
CA ALA A 119 12.13 -1.33 2.72
C ALA A 119 11.17 -0.23 2.29
N LEU A 120 11.71 0.86 1.77
CA LEU A 120 10.93 1.97 1.26
C LEU A 120 11.51 2.44 -0.08
N PRO A 121 10.68 2.63 -1.12
CA PRO A 121 11.16 3.17 -2.39
C PRO A 121 11.65 4.62 -2.22
N GLY A 122 12.73 4.95 -2.95
CA GLY A 122 13.30 6.30 -3.06
C GLY A 122 13.16 6.86 -4.48
N SER A 123 13.79 8.00 -4.79
CA SER A 123 13.74 8.64 -6.12
C SER A 123 14.10 7.68 -7.26
N ASP A 124 15.11 6.84 -7.04
CA ASP A 124 15.68 5.94 -8.05
C ASP A 124 15.73 4.48 -7.59
N SER A 125 14.93 4.10 -6.58
CA SER A 125 14.94 2.73 -6.03
C SER A 125 13.56 2.21 -5.70
N ALA A 126 13.28 0.97 -6.11
CA ALA A 126 12.06 0.23 -5.84
C ALA A 126 11.88 -0.19 -4.35
N GLY A 127 12.83 0.14 -3.47
CA GLY A 127 12.82 -0.24 -2.05
C GLY A 127 13.28 -1.68 -1.79
N LEU A 128 13.26 -2.54 -2.82
CA LEU A 128 13.83 -3.87 -2.80
C LEU A 128 14.74 -4.11 -4.02
N PHE A 129 15.87 -4.78 -3.78
CA PHE A 129 16.89 -5.07 -4.78
C PHE A 129 17.17 -6.59 -4.85
N ALA A 130 16.64 -7.28 -5.86
CA ALA A 130 16.87 -8.70 -6.10
C ALA A 130 18.27 -8.92 -6.72
N TYR A 131 19.29 -9.14 -5.89
CA TYR A 131 20.70 -9.11 -6.33
C TYR A 131 21.18 -10.40 -6.99
N ASP A 132 20.51 -11.53 -6.78
CA ASP A 132 20.89 -12.82 -7.38
C ASP A 132 20.11 -13.15 -8.66
N LEU A 133 19.11 -12.33 -9.03
CA LEU A 133 18.32 -12.52 -10.23
C LEU A 133 18.90 -11.70 -11.39
N GLY A 134 19.64 -12.34 -12.29
CA GLY A 134 20.39 -11.64 -13.34
C GLY A 134 20.73 -12.49 -14.56
N LYS A 135 21.44 -11.87 -15.50
CA LYS A 135 22.08 -12.53 -16.64
C LYS A 135 23.59 -12.56 -16.40
N GLU A 136 24.21 -13.70 -16.64
CA GLU A 136 25.67 -13.81 -16.67
C GLU A 136 26.14 -13.65 -18.12
N ASP A 137 27.07 -12.73 -18.36
CA ASP A 137 27.66 -12.49 -19.68
C ASP A 137 29.20 -12.54 -19.59
N ALA A 138 29.85 -13.16 -20.58
CA ALA A 138 31.30 -13.35 -20.56
C ALA A 138 32.10 -12.03 -20.57
N ALA A 139 31.55 -10.96 -21.14
CA ALA A 139 32.19 -9.65 -21.22
C ALA A 139 31.84 -8.73 -20.04
N LYS A 140 30.62 -8.86 -19.49
CA LYS A 140 30.07 -7.93 -18.47
C LYS A 140 29.87 -8.53 -17.08
N GLY A 141 30.15 -9.83 -16.90
CA GLY A 141 29.84 -10.60 -15.70
C GLY A 141 28.34 -10.61 -15.38
N PHE A 142 28.01 -10.93 -14.12
CA PHE A 142 26.64 -10.91 -13.62
C PHE A 142 26.01 -9.50 -13.70
N GLN A 143 24.85 -9.42 -14.35
CA GLN A 143 24.02 -8.21 -14.46
C GLN A 143 22.61 -8.48 -13.92
N PRO A 144 22.17 -7.79 -12.85
CA PRO A 144 20.81 -7.95 -12.33
C PRO A 144 19.74 -7.67 -13.39
N LEU A 145 18.70 -8.48 -13.45
CA LEU A 145 17.55 -8.23 -14.30
C LEU A 145 16.82 -6.98 -13.79
N ARG A 146 16.35 -6.13 -14.72
CA ARG A 146 15.64 -4.87 -14.40
C ARG A 146 16.43 -3.98 -13.43
N SER A 147 17.76 -3.98 -13.54
CA SER A 147 18.64 -3.27 -12.60
C SER A 147 18.42 -3.68 -11.14
N GLY A 148 17.99 -4.92 -10.91
CA GLY A 148 17.70 -5.51 -9.61
C GLY A 148 16.36 -5.09 -9.00
N HIS A 149 15.56 -4.27 -9.67
CA HIS A 149 14.27 -3.83 -9.14
C HIS A 149 13.20 -4.91 -9.24
N VAL A 150 12.46 -5.11 -8.15
CA VAL A 150 11.26 -5.96 -8.11
C VAL A 150 10.05 -5.14 -8.57
N LEU A 151 9.16 -5.74 -9.39
CA LEU A 151 7.99 -5.05 -9.96
C LEU A 151 6.87 -4.82 -8.94
N ALA A 152 6.73 -5.76 -8.00
CA ALA A 152 5.74 -5.65 -6.95
C ALA A 152 6.18 -4.60 -5.94
N VAL A 153 5.24 -3.75 -5.55
CA VAL A 153 5.46 -2.67 -4.59
C VAL A 153 4.64 -2.95 -3.35
N THR A 154 5.19 -2.59 -2.18
CA THR A 154 4.46 -2.58 -0.90
C THR A 154 3.13 -1.86 -1.04
N GLU A 155 2.04 -2.38 -0.48
CA GLU A 155 0.72 -1.74 -0.57
C GLU A 155 0.75 -0.26 -0.15
N THR A 156 -0.01 0.58 -0.87
CA THR A 156 0.03 2.04 -0.66
C THR A 156 -0.35 2.42 0.77
N VAL A 157 -1.32 1.73 1.37
CA VAL A 157 -1.73 1.96 2.77
C VAL A 157 -0.59 1.65 3.75
N VAL A 158 0.16 0.57 3.50
CA VAL A 158 1.31 0.16 4.33
C VAL A 158 2.44 1.19 4.17
N ARG A 159 2.70 1.66 2.95
CA ARG A 159 3.67 2.75 2.72
C ARG A 159 3.24 4.05 3.40
N SER A 160 1.95 4.37 3.40
CA SER A 160 1.40 5.55 4.08
C SER A 160 1.59 5.46 5.60
N ALA A 161 1.31 4.30 6.18
CA ALA A 161 1.53 4.03 7.60
C ALA A 161 3.02 4.14 7.98
N ILE A 162 3.91 3.55 7.17
CA ILE A 162 5.37 3.70 7.33
C ILE A 162 5.77 5.19 7.22
N GLY A 163 5.20 5.92 6.26
CA GLY A 163 5.43 7.36 6.09
C GLY A 163 5.01 8.17 7.31
N SER A 164 3.86 7.85 7.90
CA SER A 164 3.35 8.46 9.15
C SER A 164 4.31 8.28 10.32
N ILE A 165 4.96 7.12 10.44
CA ILE A 165 5.98 6.89 11.47
C ILE A 165 7.26 7.66 11.12
N LYS A 166 7.71 7.55 9.86
CA LYS A 166 8.98 8.12 9.37
C LYS A 166 9.08 9.63 9.51
N ILE A 167 7.99 10.39 9.42
CA ILE A 167 8.03 11.86 9.58
C ILE A 167 8.52 12.31 10.97
N HIS A 168 8.52 11.41 11.95
CA HIS A 168 9.02 11.67 13.31
C HIS A 168 10.48 11.29 13.50
N ALA A 169 11.16 10.75 12.49
CA ALA A 169 12.57 10.40 12.58
C ALA A 169 13.43 11.62 12.99
N PRO A 170 14.41 11.45 13.91
CA PRO A 170 14.90 10.19 14.47
C PRO A 170 14.18 9.73 15.77
N ASN A 171 13.04 10.33 16.13
CA ASN A 171 12.25 9.99 17.33
C ASN A 171 11.09 9.03 17.03
N ASP A 172 11.10 8.41 15.85
CA ASP A 172 10.14 7.43 15.37
C ASP A 172 10.13 6.13 16.21
N THR A 173 11.13 5.92 17.05
CA THR A 173 11.17 4.83 18.04
C THR A 173 10.05 4.89 19.07
N ALA A 174 9.51 6.08 19.37
CA ALA A 174 8.39 6.25 20.29
C ALA A 174 7.13 5.49 19.85
N PHE A 175 6.98 5.20 18.55
CA PHE A 175 5.81 4.50 18.00
C PHE A 175 5.84 2.99 18.26
N PHE A 176 7.02 2.41 18.50
CA PHE A 176 7.14 0.94 18.57
C PHE A 176 7.89 0.41 19.80
N LEU A 177 8.71 1.21 20.46
CA LEU A 177 9.37 0.79 21.71
C LEU A 177 8.40 0.31 22.80
N PRO A 178 7.20 0.89 22.98
CA PRO A 178 6.22 0.34 23.92
C PRO A 178 5.88 -1.14 23.63
N PHE A 179 5.65 -1.48 22.36
CA PHE A 179 5.36 -2.87 21.95
C PHE A 179 6.56 -3.80 22.18
N TYR A 180 7.79 -3.30 22.00
CA TYR A 180 8.99 -4.06 22.35
C TYR A 180 9.07 -4.33 23.87
N HIS A 181 8.77 -3.32 24.69
CA HIS A 181 8.79 -3.46 26.15
C HIS A 181 7.79 -4.49 26.68
N ASP A 182 6.67 -4.69 25.98
CA ASP A 182 5.68 -5.72 26.31
C ASP A 182 6.19 -7.15 26.06
N ILE A 183 7.15 -7.32 25.12
CA ILE A 183 7.64 -8.64 24.71
C ILE A 183 9.06 -8.97 25.18
N LYS A 184 9.87 -7.98 25.59
CA LYS A 184 11.30 -8.19 25.90
C LYS A 184 11.57 -9.29 26.95
N HIS A 185 10.65 -9.47 27.91
CA HIS A 185 10.74 -10.47 28.98
C HIS A 185 9.97 -11.76 28.69
N ARG A 186 9.31 -11.87 27.53
CA ARG A 186 8.66 -13.11 27.10
C ARG A 186 9.71 -14.15 26.76
N GLU A 187 9.40 -15.40 27.08
CA GLU A 187 10.32 -16.51 26.88
C GLU A 187 10.16 -17.12 25.47
N HIS A 188 11.28 -17.63 24.96
CA HIS A 188 11.37 -18.56 23.85
C HIS A 188 12.30 -19.71 24.26
N ALA A 189 12.47 -20.73 23.40
CA ALA A 189 13.13 -21.99 23.74
C ALA A 189 14.55 -21.87 24.34
N THR A 190 15.26 -20.77 24.09
CA THR A 190 16.66 -20.57 24.47
C THR A 190 16.90 -19.30 25.29
N GLY A 191 15.86 -18.58 25.72
CA GLY A 191 16.01 -17.33 26.46
C GLY A 191 14.81 -16.39 26.31
N ASN A 192 15.10 -15.10 26.15
CA ASN A 192 14.13 -14.03 26.00
C ASN A 192 14.59 -12.99 24.95
N PHE A 193 13.80 -11.94 24.78
CA PHE A 193 14.02 -10.91 23.75
C PHE A 193 14.78 -9.67 24.27
N ILE A 194 15.51 -9.79 25.38
CA ILE A 194 16.28 -8.69 25.97
C ILE A 194 17.41 -8.26 25.03
N ASP A 195 17.66 -6.95 24.95
CA ASP A 195 18.82 -6.37 24.27
C ASP A 195 20.14 -6.96 24.82
N PRO A 196 20.96 -7.63 24.00
CA PRO A 196 22.23 -8.21 24.45
C PRO A 196 23.24 -7.21 25.02
N GLY A 197 23.09 -5.91 24.71
CA GLY A 197 23.98 -4.83 25.14
C GLY A 197 24.82 -4.25 24.00
N GLN A 198 25.09 -2.95 24.06
CA GLN A 198 25.87 -2.23 23.03
C GLN A 198 27.36 -2.62 23.02
N ASP A 199 27.88 -3.11 24.14
CA ASP A 199 29.23 -3.65 24.26
C ASP A 199 29.44 -4.91 23.41
N LYS A 200 28.36 -5.64 23.11
CA LYS A 200 28.37 -6.79 22.21
C LYS A 200 28.15 -6.42 20.74
N ASP A 201 27.94 -5.14 20.43
CA ASP A 201 27.76 -4.66 19.06
C ASP A 201 29.12 -4.44 18.37
N VAL A 202 29.69 -5.54 17.89
CA VAL A 202 31.02 -5.58 17.27
C VAL A 202 30.90 -5.53 15.75
N PHE A 203 31.46 -4.48 15.14
CA PHE A 203 31.48 -4.32 13.68
C PHE A 203 32.91 -4.31 13.14
N TYR A 204 33.16 -5.13 12.13
CA TYR A 204 34.41 -5.13 11.37
C TYR A 204 34.14 -4.58 9.97
N ASP A 205 34.96 -3.60 9.56
CA ASP A 205 34.95 -3.13 8.18
C ASP A 205 36.28 -3.45 7.50
N MET A 206 36.20 -3.55 6.18
CA MET A 206 37.35 -3.75 5.31
C MET A 206 37.86 -2.38 4.87
N ASN A 207 39.12 -2.09 5.17
CA ASN A 207 39.75 -0.86 4.70
C ASN A 207 40.08 -0.93 3.20
N GLU A 208 40.57 0.18 2.63
CA GLU A 208 40.93 0.28 1.20
C GLU A 208 42.02 -0.72 0.78
N GLN A 209 42.79 -1.25 1.73
CA GLN A 209 43.85 -2.25 1.52
C GLN A 209 43.33 -3.69 1.63
N GLY A 210 42.03 -3.90 1.82
CA GLY A 210 41.43 -5.23 1.94
C GLY A 210 41.59 -5.88 3.32
N LEU A 211 42.10 -5.15 4.32
CA LEU A 211 42.32 -5.66 5.67
C LEU A 211 41.09 -5.39 6.56
N TYR A 212 40.67 -6.41 7.29
CA TYR A 212 39.60 -6.30 8.28
C TYR A 212 40.11 -5.67 9.57
N SER A 213 39.43 -4.61 10.01
CA SER A 213 39.71 -3.97 11.30
C SER A 213 38.43 -3.78 12.10
N LEU A 214 38.55 -3.88 13.42
CA LEU A 214 37.48 -3.54 14.34
C LEU A 214 37.22 -2.03 14.25
N ILE A 215 35.96 -1.64 14.07
CA ILE A 215 35.58 -0.24 14.09
C ILE A 215 35.08 0.12 15.48
N GLU A 216 35.84 0.97 16.17
CA GLU A 216 35.41 1.55 17.45
C GLU A 216 34.27 2.54 17.21
N ARG A 217 33.19 2.37 17.96
CA ARG A 217 31.99 3.20 17.86
C ARG A 217 31.57 3.63 19.27
N GLU A 218 31.30 4.92 19.44
CA GLU A 218 30.76 5.44 20.70
C GLU A 218 29.41 4.79 21.02
N LEU A 219 29.16 4.56 22.32
CA LEU A 219 27.87 4.08 22.81
C LEU A 219 26.78 5.12 22.50
N ARG A 220 25.65 4.65 21.98
CA ARG A 220 24.47 5.52 21.85
C ARG A 220 23.86 5.72 23.23
N PRO A 221 23.34 6.93 23.53
CA PRO A 221 22.46 7.10 24.68
C PRO A 221 21.26 6.16 24.60
N ASP A 222 20.75 5.69 25.74
CA ASP A 222 19.62 4.76 25.79
C ASP A 222 18.40 5.26 25.00
N SER A 223 18.13 6.56 25.02
CA SER A 223 17.02 7.18 24.25
C SER A 223 17.15 7.03 22.73
N ARG A 224 18.35 6.71 22.23
CA ARG A 224 18.69 6.50 20.82
C ARG A 224 19.36 5.15 20.60
N ARG A 225 19.24 4.20 21.54
CA ARG A 225 19.84 2.86 21.46
C ARG A 225 19.53 2.18 20.14
N THR A 226 18.30 2.33 19.68
CA THR A 226 17.78 1.77 18.44
C THR A 226 17.35 2.89 17.50
N ARG A 227 17.52 2.68 16.19
CA ARG A 227 17.04 3.56 15.13
C ARG A 227 16.31 2.78 14.04
N VAL A 228 15.54 3.51 13.24
CA VAL A 228 14.93 2.98 12.02
C VAL A 228 15.68 3.53 10.81
N TRP A 229 16.08 2.63 9.91
CA TRP A 229 16.75 2.97 8.65
C TRP A 229 15.82 2.63 7.48
N TYR A 230 15.41 3.68 6.77
CA TYR A 230 14.54 3.57 5.61
C TYR A 230 15.38 3.56 4.34
N GLY A 231 15.28 2.49 3.55
CA GLY A 231 16.00 2.43 2.29
C GLY A 231 15.85 1.11 1.56
N PRO A 232 16.60 0.93 0.46
CA PRO A 232 16.56 -0.28 -0.33
C PRO A 232 17.11 -1.47 0.47
N ILE A 233 16.42 -2.61 0.44
CA ILE A 233 16.92 -3.87 1.03
C ILE A 233 17.27 -4.84 -0.10
N ALA A 234 18.46 -5.44 -0.03
CA ALA A 234 18.89 -6.47 -0.97
C ALA A 234 18.29 -7.83 -0.59
N SER A 235 17.76 -8.55 -1.58
CA SER A 235 17.10 -9.85 -1.43
C SER A 235 17.71 -10.89 -2.37
N GLY A 236 18.04 -12.08 -1.87
CA GLY A 236 18.63 -13.15 -2.69
C GLY A 236 18.68 -14.50 -1.99
N GLU A 237 19.11 -15.53 -2.71
CA GLU A 237 19.18 -16.91 -2.19
C GLU A 237 20.50 -17.17 -1.45
N LYS A 238 21.52 -16.35 -1.69
CA LYS A 238 22.84 -16.56 -1.10
C LYS A 238 22.94 -15.94 0.28
N LEU A 239 23.30 -16.77 1.24
CA LEU A 239 23.70 -16.32 2.58
C LEU A 239 25.00 -15.51 2.50
N MET A 240 24.92 -14.19 2.69
CA MET A 240 26.08 -13.30 2.61
C MET A 240 27.06 -13.53 3.78
N LYS A 241 28.29 -13.92 3.45
CA LYS A 241 29.42 -14.03 4.39
C LYS A 241 30.71 -13.41 3.81
N ASN A 242 30.58 -12.53 2.82
CA ASN A 242 31.72 -11.94 2.13
C ASN A 242 31.60 -10.41 2.23
N ALA A 243 32.44 -9.80 3.07
CA ALA A 243 32.37 -8.37 3.32
C ALA A 243 32.70 -7.53 2.08
N ALA A 244 33.57 -7.99 1.20
CA ALA A 244 33.85 -7.31 -0.07
C ALA A 244 32.61 -7.28 -0.97
N LYS A 245 31.93 -8.43 -1.13
CA LYS A 245 30.70 -8.50 -1.94
C LYS A 245 29.55 -7.71 -1.30
N ARG A 246 29.44 -7.79 0.02
CA ARG A 246 28.52 -7.00 0.84
C ARG A 246 28.74 -5.49 0.62
N ASN A 247 29.98 -5.02 0.76
CA ASN A 247 30.34 -3.62 0.57
C ASN A 247 30.09 -3.18 -0.89
N GLU A 248 30.37 -4.03 -1.88
CA GLU A 248 30.01 -3.78 -3.28
C GLU A 248 28.50 -3.55 -3.44
N LEU A 249 27.65 -4.40 -2.83
CA LEU A 249 26.20 -4.23 -2.89
C LEU A 249 25.76 -2.93 -2.20
N ARG A 250 26.27 -2.67 -0.99
CA ARG A 250 26.03 -1.46 -0.21
C ARG A 250 26.36 -0.21 -1.02
N ASP A 251 27.55 -0.16 -1.60
CA ASP A 251 28.09 1.05 -2.21
C ASP A 251 27.50 1.29 -3.60
N ARG A 252 27.32 0.22 -4.40
CA ARG A 252 26.75 0.32 -5.75
C ARG A 252 25.24 0.59 -5.73
N TYR A 253 24.50 -0.07 -4.86
CA TYR A 253 23.03 -0.04 -4.87
C TYR A 253 22.41 0.69 -3.68
N ARG A 254 23.26 1.23 -2.79
CA ARG A 254 22.86 2.03 -1.63
C ARG A 254 21.90 1.29 -0.69
N VAL A 255 21.97 -0.04 -0.68
CA VAL A 255 21.12 -0.89 0.16
C VAL A 255 21.51 -0.76 1.64
N VAL A 256 20.51 -0.78 2.53
CA VAL A 256 20.69 -0.69 3.99
C VAL A 256 20.84 -2.06 4.66
N GLY A 257 20.42 -3.13 3.98
CA GLY A 257 20.46 -4.48 4.52
C GLY A 257 20.39 -5.55 3.45
N ILE A 258 20.67 -6.80 3.86
CA ILE A 258 20.57 -8.00 3.04
C ILE A 258 19.72 -9.04 3.77
N GLU A 259 18.73 -9.59 3.09
CA GLU A 259 17.85 -10.68 3.56
C GLU A 259 17.55 -11.66 2.41
N MET A 260 16.75 -12.71 2.67
CA MET A 260 16.66 -13.86 1.77
C MET A 260 15.26 -14.23 1.28
N GLU A 261 14.21 -13.48 1.61
CA GLU A 261 12.83 -13.93 1.34
C GLU A 261 12.03 -12.94 0.48
N ALA A 262 12.28 -11.63 0.61
CA ALA A 262 11.38 -10.61 0.08
C ALA A 262 11.18 -10.67 -1.43
N ALA A 263 12.22 -10.95 -2.23
CA ALA A 263 12.12 -11.04 -3.68
C ALA A 263 11.15 -12.14 -4.12
N GLY A 264 11.07 -13.23 -3.37
CA GLY A 264 10.12 -14.33 -3.62
C GLY A 264 8.71 -14.00 -3.15
N THR A 265 8.58 -13.49 -1.93
CA THR A 265 7.30 -13.15 -1.31
C THR A 265 6.55 -12.06 -2.08
N MET A 266 7.25 -10.98 -2.47
CA MET A 266 6.64 -9.84 -3.18
C MET A 266 6.04 -10.23 -4.54
N ASN A 267 6.54 -11.28 -5.18
CA ASN A 267 5.96 -11.77 -6.44
C ASN A 267 4.57 -12.41 -6.25
N ARG A 268 4.18 -12.74 -5.02
CA ARG A 268 2.91 -13.40 -4.70
C ARG A 268 1.96 -12.45 -3.97
N ILE A 269 2.43 -11.84 -2.90
CA ILE A 269 1.66 -10.95 -2.02
C ILE A 269 2.39 -9.61 -1.95
N PRO A 270 1.70 -8.46 -2.09
CA PRO A 270 2.30 -7.16 -1.79
C PRO A 270 2.58 -7.08 -0.29
N VAL A 271 3.86 -7.01 0.07
CA VAL A 271 4.29 -7.02 1.48
C VAL A 271 5.06 -5.78 1.88
N GLY A 272 4.86 -5.29 3.10
CA GLY A 272 5.81 -4.39 3.75
C GLY A 272 6.98 -5.20 4.32
N VAL A 273 8.22 -4.88 3.93
CA VAL A 273 9.42 -5.62 4.39
C VAL A 273 10.05 -4.85 5.55
N ILE A 274 10.08 -5.49 6.72
CA ILE A 274 10.54 -4.92 7.99
C ILE A 274 11.54 -5.92 8.58
N ARG A 275 12.79 -5.49 8.76
CA ARG A 275 13.88 -6.36 9.21
C ARG A 275 14.59 -5.81 10.42
N GLY A 276 14.84 -6.65 11.43
CA GLY A 276 15.73 -6.32 12.53
C GLY A 276 17.15 -6.71 12.19
N VAL A 277 18.13 -5.87 12.54
CA VAL A 277 19.54 -6.14 12.26
C VAL A 277 20.08 -7.15 13.28
N CYS A 278 20.44 -8.36 12.83
CA CYS A 278 21.00 -9.42 13.69
C CYS A 278 22.46 -9.76 13.41
N ASP A 279 23.01 -9.32 12.28
CA ASP A 279 24.43 -9.45 11.95
C ASP A 279 24.85 -8.38 10.91
N TYR A 280 26.10 -8.44 10.46
CA TYR A 280 26.67 -7.52 9.46
C TYR A 280 27.07 -8.20 8.14
N GLY A 281 26.56 -9.40 7.86
CA GLY A 281 26.81 -10.11 6.59
C GLY A 281 28.28 -10.52 6.37
N ASP A 282 29.02 -10.75 7.46
CA ASP A 282 30.40 -11.25 7.44
C ASP A 282 30.53 -12.67 8.02
N GLU A 283 31.76 -13.18 8.07
CA GLU A 283 32.06 -14.55 8.49
C GLU A 283 31.84 -14.79 10.00
N ARG A 284 31.73 -13.73 10.81
CA ARG A 284 31.68 -13.80 12.29
C ARG A 284 30.25 -13.79 12.84
N LYS A 285 29.26 -13.97 11.98
CA LYS A 285 27.86 -13.99 12.37
C LYS A 285 27.55 -15.05 13.44
N ASN A 286 26.71 -14.69 14.39
CA ASN A 286 26.15 -15.60 15.39
C ASN A 286 24.62 -15.40 15.47
N ASN A 287 23.95 -16.24 16.26
CA ASN A 287 22.49 -16.18 16.40
C ASN A 287 22.04 -15.43 17.67
N GLU A 288 22.97 -14.85 18.45
CA GLU A 288 22.68 -14.21 19.75
C GLU A 288 21.73 -13.02 19.61
N TRP A 289 21.88 -12.26 18.52
CA TRP A 289 21.11 -11.06 18.25
C TRP A 289 19.75 -11.32 17.59
N GLN A 290 19.51 -12.54 17.08
CA GLN A 290 18.27 -12.84 16.33
C GLN A 290 16.99 -12.65 17.15
N PRO A 291 16.89 -13.07 18.43
CA PRO A 291 15.71 -12.81 19.25
C PRO A 291 15.42 -11.31 19.35
N TYR A 292 16.37 -10.53 19.84
CA TYR A 292 16.20 -9.08 20.01
C TYR A 292 15.86 -8.39 18.68
N ALA A 293 16.58 -8.70 17.60
CA ALA A 293 16.29 -8.16 16.27
C ALA A 293 14.87 -8.52 15.78
N ALA A 294 14.43 -9.77 15.95
CA ALA A 294 13.09 -10.20 15.57
C ALA A 294 12.00 -9.51 16.40
N ALA A 295 12.25 -9.24 17.69
CA ALA A 295 11.36 -8.49 18.56
C ALA A 295 11.23 -7.03 18.11
N MET A 296 12.34 -6.37 17.77
CA MET A 296 12.32 -4.98 17.28
C MET A 296 11.61 -4.84 15.94
N ALA A 297 11.85 -5.78 15.01
CA ALA A 297 11.14 -5.83 13.73
C ALA A 297 9.63 -6.03 13.93
N GLY A 298 9.25 -6.96 14.82
CA GLY A 298 7.87 -7.23 15.14
C GLY A 298 7.17 -6.05 15.81
N ALA A 299 7.83 -5.39 16.77
CA ALA A 299 7.31 -4.20 17.41
C ALA A 299 7.04 -3.09 16.39
N TYR A 300 7.96 -2.87 15.45
CA TYR A 300 7.75 -1.93 14.35
C TYR A 300 6.58 -2.35 13.45
N ALA A 301 6.45 -3.64 13.10
CA ALA A 301 5.32 -4.15 12.32
C ALA A 301 3.97 -3.90 13.01
N LYS A 302 3.89 -4.13 14.33
CA LYS A 302 2.71 -3.78 15.14
C LYS A 302 2.41 -2.28 15.11
N ALA A 303 3.44 -1.43 15.19
CA ALA A 303 3.27 0.01 15.03
C ALA A 303 2.75 0.42 13.65
N VAL A 304 3.18 -0.25 12.57
CA VAL A 304 2.60 -0.04 11.23
C VAL A 304 1.10 -0.38 11.23
N LEU A 305 0.71 -1.50 11.82
CA LEU A 305 -0.71 -1.88 11.91
C LEU A 305 -1.53 -0.91 12.76
N ALA A 306 -0.95 -0.38 13.84
CA ALA A 306 -1.59 0.63 14.69
C ALA A 306 -1.87 1.96 13.95
N GLN A 307 -1.12 2.29 12.90
CA GLN A 307 -1.37 3.46 12.04
C GLN A 307 -2.49 3.22 11.01
N ILE A 308 -2.87 1.97 10.78
CA ILE A 308 -3.91 1.60 9.81
C ILE A 308 -5.18 1.35 10.61
N GLY A 309 -6.18 2.21 10.48
CA GLY A 309 -7.48 1.98 11.15
C GLY A 309 -8.09 0.64 10.70
N PRO A 310 -8.68 -0.16 11.61
CA PRO A 310 -9.33 -1.39 11.23
C PRO A 310 -10.48 -1.09 10.26
N LYS A 311 -10.61 -1.91 9.21
CA LYS A 311 -11.80 -1.87 8.36
C LYS A 311 -12.96 -2.20 9.30
N MET A 312 -13.96 -1.31 9.43
CA MET A 312 -15.19 -1.65 10.16
C MET A 312 -15.77 -2.91 9.53
N CYS A 313 -15.51 -4.06 10.15
CA CYS A 313 -16.25 -5.26 9.86
C CYS A 313 -17.61 -4.99 10.50
N LEU A 314 -18.66 -4.82 9.70
CA LEU A 314 -20.03 -4.93 10.18
C LEU A 314 -20.16 -6.37 10.70
N SER A 315 -19.78 -6.60 11.96
CA SER A 315 -20.13 -7.83 12.65
C SER A 315 -21.64 -7.86 12.66
N ALA A 316 -22.21 -8.86 12.00
CA ALA A 316 -23.63 -9.14 12.04
C ALA A 316 -24.09 -9.11 13.50
N ALA A 317 -24.90 -8.10 13.85
CA ALA A 317 -25.68 -8.14 15.06
C ALA A 317 -26.67 -9.30 14.88
N VAL A 318 -26.29 -10.48 15.37
CA VAL A 318 -27.23 -11.58 15.57
C VAL A 318 -28.10 -11.17 16.76
N SER A 319 -29.20 -10.48 16.47
CA SER A 319 -30.33 -10.42 17.38
C SER A 319 -31.01 -11.79 17.35
N GLU A 320 -30.96 -12.52 18.46
CA GLU A 320 -31.73 -13.73 18.67
C GLU A 320 -33.24 -13.48 18.42
N PRO A 321 -33.97 -14.37 17.73
CA PRO A 321 -35.42 -14.30 17.70
C PRO A 321 -35.99 -15.09 18.88
N SER A 322 -36.65 -14.39 19.79
CA SER A 322 -37.54 -14.99 20.79
C SER A 322 -38.74 -15.65 20.11
N GLN A 323 -38.94 -16.93 20.39
CA GLN A 323 -40.10 -17.72 19.98
C GLN A 323 -41.39 -17.27 20.69
N SER A 324 -42.51 -17.17 19.96
CA SER A 324 -43.80 -17.75 20.37
C SER A 324 -44.92 -17.57 19.32
N GLY A 325 -45.48 -18.71 18.86
CA GLY A 325 -46.92 -18.90 18.62
C GLY A 325 -47.48 -18.70 17.20
N PRO A 326 -48.50 -19.48 16.76
CA PRO A 326 -48.57 -19.97 15.37
C PRO A 326 -49.81 -19.57 14.53
N ALA A 327 -49.59 -19.66 13.21
CA ALA A 327 -50.47 -20.10 12.11
C ALA A 327 -51.88 -19.49 11.92
N MET A 328 -52.10 -18.91 10.73
CA MET A 328 -53.23 -19.26 9.85
C MET A 328 -52.88 -19.08 8.37
N MET A 329 -53.54 -19.91 7.57
CA MET A 329 -53.23 -20.39 6.22
C MET A 329 -54.18 -19.75 5.18
N ARG A 330 -53.82 -19.90 3.88
CA ARG A 330 -54.59 -19.67 2.62
C ARG A 330 -54.21 -18.35 1.90
N ASP A 331 -54.06 -18.29 0.58
CA ASP A 331 -54.29 -19.25 -0.50
C ASP A 331 -53.66 -18.76 -1.82
N LEU A 332 -53.46 -19.71 -2.74
CA LEU A 332 -53.51 -19.61 -4.21
C LEU A 332 -52.41 -18.84 -4.99
N ALA A 333 -51.64 -19.65 -5.72
CA ALA A 333 -50.91 -19.25 -6.92
C ALA A 333 -51.87 -18.97 -8.09
N GLN A 334 -51.55 -17.97 -8.93
CA GLN A 334 -51.27 -18.15 -10.37
C GLN A 334 -50.86 -16.82 -11.07
N PRO A 335 -50.24 -16.90 -12.26
CA PRO A 335 -49.19 -15.99 -12.71
C PRO A 335 -49.71 -14.89 -13.64
N SER A 336 -49.04 -13.73 -13.69
CA SER A 336 -49.15 -12.85 -14.86
C SER A 336 -48.04 -11.80 -14.97
N THR A 337 -47.60 -11.69 -16.22
CA THR A 337 -47.08 -10.51 -16.92
C THR A 337 -45.73 -9.91 -16.53
N LYS A 338 -44.74 -10.23 -17.37
CA LYS A 338 -43.59 -9.36 -17.69
C LYS A 338 -44.10 -7.97 -18.08
N SER A 339 -43.68 -6.96 -17.34
CA SER A 339 -43.71 -5.56 -17.77
C SER A 339 -42.27 -5.05 -17.76
N ASP A 340 -41.79 -4.64 -18.92
CA ASP A 340 -40.56 -3.88 -19.08
C ASP A 340 -40.66 -2.57 -18.29
N GLY A 341 -40.06 -2.55 -17.11
CA GLY A 341 -39.94 -1.38 -16.26
C GLY A 341 -38.49 -1.23 -15.84
N TYR A 342 -37.83 -0.19 -16.34
CA TYR A 342 -36.48 0.22 -15.90
C TYR A 342 -36.55 0.56 -14.41
N SER A 343 -36.14 -0.38 -13.56
CA SER A 343 -35.99 -0.15 -12.13
C SER A 343 -34.71 0.66 -11.91
N ASP A 344 -34.86 1.93 -11.53
CA ASP A 344 -33.79 2.80 -11.03
C ASP A 344 -33.42 2.37 -9.60
N GLU A 345 -32.98 1.12 -9.42
CA GLU A 345 -32.33 0.70 -8.17
C GLU A 345 -30.96 1.39 -8.09
N PRO A 346 -30.58 1.98 -6.94
CA PRO A 346 -29.28 2.62 -6.79
C PRO A 346 -28.19 1.58 -7.03
N SER A 347 -27.48 1.72 -8.15
CA SER A 347 -26.39 0.81 -8.51
C SER A 347 -25.33 0.90 -7.43
N ARG A 348 -25.18 -0.14 -6.61
CA ARG A 348 -24.03 -0.26 -5.70
C ARG A 348 -22.76 -0.10 -6.53
N ASN A 349 -21.99 0.94 -6.24
CA ASN A 349 -20.73 1.21 -6.93
C ASN A 349 -19.78 0.01 -6.72
N GLU A 350 -19.38 -0.62 -7.81
CA GLU A 350 -18.56 -1.84 -7.83
C GLU A 350 -17.09 -1.50 -8.10
N TYR A 351 -16.84 -0.43 -8.85
CA TYR A 351 -15.51 0.05 -9.20
C TYR A 351 -15.37 1.53 -8.83
N PHE A 352 -14.35 1.89 -8.06
CA PHE A 352 -14.05 3.28 -7.72
C PHE A 352 -12.56 3.57 -7.75
N GLU A 353 -12.09 4.07 -8.88
CA GLU A 353 -10.70 4.45 -9.11
C GLU A 353 -10.56 5.97 -9.16
N THR A 354 -9.88 6.54 -8.17
CA THR A 354 -9.41 7.93 -8.20
C THR A 354 -7.99 7.99 -7.62
N PRO A 355 -7.10 8.85 -8.13
CA PRO A 355 -5.68 8.86 -7.73
C PRO A 355 -5.45 9.38 -6.30
N GLN A 356 -6.45 10.01 -5.68
CA GLN A 356 -6.36 10.62 -4.36
C GLN A 356 -7.70 10.52 -3.62
N SER A 357 -7.67 10.08 -2.36
CA SER A 357 -8.82 10.25 -1.46
C SER A 357 -9.05 11.73 -1.19
N VAL A 358 -10.29 12.19 -1.37
CA VAL A 358 -10.60 13.61 -1.21
C VAL A 358 -10.66 13.93 0.28
N THR A 359 -9.76 14.81 0.74
CA THR A 359 -9.74 15.26 2.14
C THR A 359 -10.99 16.09 2.46
N SER A 360 -11.39 16.12 3.73
CA SER A 360 -12.47 16.99 4.24
C SER A 360 -12.19 18.50 4.07
N LEU A 361 -11.04 18.87 3.49
CA LEU A 361 -10.52 20.23 3.34
C LEU A 361 -10.83 20.85 1.96
N PHE A 362 -11.62 20.21 1.10
CA PHE A 362 -12.06 20.83 -0.15
C PHE A 362 -12.86 22.12 0.11
N THR A 363 -12.44 23.25 -0.48
CA THR A 363 -13.03 24.58 -0.24
C THR A 363 -13.24 25.35 -1.54
N GLY A 364 -14.32 26.13 -1.62
CA GLY A 364 -14.53 27.17 -2.64
C GLY A 364 -15.25 26.80 -3.93
N ARG A 365 -15.64 25.53 -4.17
CA ARG A 365 -16.18 25.11 -5.49
C ARG A 365 -17.46 24.27 -5.46
N GLN A 366 -18.20 24.31 -4.35
CA GLN A 366 -19.42 23.51 -4.20
C GLN A 366 -20.46 23.87 -5.27
N ASN A 367 -20.67 25.16 -5.55
CA ASN A 367 -21.62 25.60 -6.58
C ASN A 367 -21.32 25.01 -7.97
N LEU A 368 -20.04 24.87 -8.34
CA LEU A 368 -19.63 24.27 -9.60
C LEU A 368 -19.82 22.75 -9.61
N LEU A 369 -19.65 22.08 -8.46
CA LEU A 369 -19.93 20.65 -8.31
C LEU A 369 -21.42 20.37 -8.39
N ASP A 370 -22.23 21.17 -7.69
CA ASP A 370 -23.69 21.05 -7.68
C ASP A 370 -24.28 21.29 -9.08
N ASP A 371 -23.79 22.32 -9.79
CA ASP A 371 -24.17 22.63 -11.18
C ASP A 371 -23.74 21.51 -12.15
N LEU A 372 -22.52 20.97 -11.98
CA LEU A 372 -22.07 19.82 -12.77
C LEU A 372 -22.93 18.59 -12.50
N SER A 373 -23.24 18.29 -11.23
CA SER A 373 -24.07 17.15 -10.85
C SER A 373 -25.49 17.27 -11.41
N GLY A 374 -26.06 18.48 -11.42
CA GLY A 374 -27.36 18.75 -12.01
C GLY A 374 -27.35 18.52 -13.53
N THR A 375 -26.40 19.11 -14.24
CA THR A 375 -26.37 19.11 -15.72
C THR A 375 -25.77 17.83 -16.34
N PHE A 376 -24.74 17.26 -15.71
CA PHE A 376 -24.00 16.11 -16.23
C PHE A 376 -24.70 14.80 -15.90
N ILE A 377 -25.44 14.72 -14.78
CA ILE A 377 -26.06 13.47 -14.31
C ILE A 377 -27.59 13.42 -14.53
N GLN A 378 -28.34 14.50 -14.32
CA GLN A 378 -29.81 14.45 -14.44
C GLN A 378 -30.27 14.39 -15.91
N SER A 379 -31.23 13.52 -16.20
CA SER A 379 -31.83 13.35 -17.53
C SER A 379 -33.01 14.31 -17.72
N GLY A 380 -32.77 15.40 -18.44
CA GLY A 380 -33.85 16.11 -19.13
C GLY A 380 -34.23 15.34 -20.40
N ALA A 381 -35.50 14.99 -20.55
CA ALA A 381 -36.04 14.31 -21.72
C ALA A 381 -35.85 15.13 -23.01
N ALA A 382 -34.76 14.94 -23.74
CA ALA A 382 -34.66 15.35 -25.14
C ALA A 382 -33.50 14.67 -25.89
N LYS A 383 -33.91 13.94 -26.95
CA LYS A 383 -33.19 13.62 -28.20
C LYS A 383 -31.85 12.88 -28.10
N ALA A 384 -31.91 11.59 -28.46
CA ALA A 384 -30.81 10.70 -28.85
C ALA A 384 -29.63 10.70 -27.88
N GLU A 385 -29.65 9.80 -26.88
CA GLU A 385 -28.60 9.64 -25.86
C GLU A 385 -27.22 9.44 -26.49
N THR A 386 -26.49 10.54 -26.67
CA THR A 386 -25.07 10.53 -26.97
C THR A 386 -24.30 10.52 -25.66
N GLN A 387 -23.14 9.86 -25.65
CA GLN A 387 -22.24 9.83 -24.51
C GLN A 387 -22.00 11.24 -23.95
N ARG A 388 -22.23 11.44 -22.65
CA ARG A 388 -22.05 12.74 -22.02
C ARG A 388 -20.57 13.00 -21.73
N ARG A 389 -20.08 14.15 -22.16
CA ARG A 389 -18.69 14.57 -21.98
C ARG A 389 -18.63 16.01 -21.51
N PHE A 390 -17.77 16.25 -20.53
CA PHE A 390 -17.58 17.56 -19.94
C PHE A 390 -16.10 17.85 -19.74
N VAL A 391 -15.70 19.10 -19.99
CA VAL A 391 -14.28 19.51 -19.93
C VAL A 391 -14.02 20.46 -18.77
N ILE A 392 -13.06 20.12 -17.92
CA ILE A 392 -12.53 20.97 -16.87
C ILE A 392 -11.20 21.55 -17.34
N TYR A 393 -11.24 22.83 -17.71
CA TYR A 393 -10.10 23.58 -18.23
C TYR A 393 -9.55 24.55 -17.18
N GLY A 394 -8.24 24.84 -17.19
CA GLY A 394 -7.66 25.87 -16.32
C GLY A 394 -6.15 25.75 -16.16
N LEU A 395 -5.51 26.74 -15.53
CA LEU A 395 -4.05 26.80 -15.35
C LEU A 395 -3.49 25.63 -14.52
N GLY A 396 -2.17 25.38 -14.63
CA GLY A 396 -1.47 24.43 -13.77
C GLY A 396 -1.63 24.80 -12.29
N GLY A 397 -1.79 23.81 -11.42
CA GLY A 397 -1.99 24.05 -9.98
C GLY A 397 -3.38 24.57 -9.58
N ALA A 398 -4.29 24.82 -10.53
CA ALA A 398 -5.65 25.31 -10.22
C ALA A 398 -6.56 24.27 -9.54
N GLY A 399 -6.09 23.06 -9.21
CA GLY A 399 -6.88 22.04 -8.49
C GLY A 399 -7.93 21.32 -9.35
N LYS A 400 -7.69 21.13 -10.66
CA LYS A 400 -8.60 20.38 -11.56
C LYS A 400 -8.70 18.91 -11.18
N THR A 401 -7.57 18.24 -10.92
CA THR A 401 -7.54 16.85 -10.43
C THR A 401 -8.36 16.70 -9.15
N GLN A 402 -8.19 17.62 -8.20
CA GLN A 402 -8.96 17.63 -6.95
C GLN A 402 -10.46 17.85 -7.19
N PHE A 403 -10.82 18.73 -8.14
CA PHE A 403 -12.22 18.93 -8.54
C PHE A 403 -12.84 17.64 -9.11
N CYS A 404 -12.15 16.96 -10.04
CA CYS A 404 -12.63 15.71 -10.62
C CYS A 404 -12.76 14.59 -9.58
N CYS A 405 -11.81 14.46 -8.65
CA CYS A 405 -11.89 13.48 -7.57
C CYS A 405 -13.06 13.79 -6.62
N LYS A 406 -13.27 15.07 -6.28
CA LYS A 406 -14.39 15.51 -5.43
C LYS A 406 -15.74 15.24 -6.10
N PHE A 407 -15.85 15.50 -7.40
CA PHE A 407 -17.05 15.18 -8.18
C PHE A 407 -17.34 13.67 -8.19
N ALA A 408 -16.31 12.84 -8.42
CA ALA A 408 -16.46 11.39 -8.37
C ALA A 408 -16.95 10.90 -7.00
N GLU A 409 -16.40 11.45 -5.92
CA GLU A 409 -16.76 11.06 -4.54
C GLU A 409 -18.21 11.42 -4.22
N GLU A 410 -18.66 12.66 -4.50
CA GLU A 410 -20.03 13.11 -4.21
C GLU A 410 -21.10 12.40 -5.04
N ASN A 411 -20.71 11.79 -6.16
CA ASN A 411 -21.60 11.09 -7.07
C ASN A 411 -21.28 9.59 -7.19
N ARG A 412 -20.52 9.04 -6.22
CA ARG A 412 -20.08 7.63 -6.21
C ARG A 412 -21.23 6.66 -6.46
N ASP A 413 -22.33 6.82 -5.73
CA ASP A 413 -23.49 5.93 -5.80
C ASP A 413 -24.35 6.11 -7.06
N ARG A 414 -24.04 7.12 -7.88
CA ARG A 414 -24.73 7.36 -9.16
C ARG A 414 -24.07 6.65 -10.34
N PHE A 415 -22.88 6.07 -10.13
CA PHE A 415 -22.14 5.33 -11.13
C PHE A 415 -21.84 3.93 -10.59
N TRP A 416 -22.06 2.91 -11.42
CA TRP A 416 -21.60 1.56 -11.15
C TRP A 416 -20.08 1.46 -11.11
N GLY A 417 -19.40 2.24 -11.96
CA GLY A 417 -17.95 2.28 -12.02
C GLY A 417 -17.42 3.69 -12.25
N VAL A 418 -16.42 4.10 -11.46
CA VAL A 418 -15.60 5.28 -11.70
C VAL A 418 -14.20 4.80 -12.06
N PHE A 419 -13.71 5.24 -13.21
CA PHE A 419 -12.42 4.86 -13.77
C PHE A 419 -11.59 6.10 -14.04
N TRP A 420 -10.27 5.97 -13.93
CA TRP A 420 -9.34 7.09 -14.09
C TRP A 420 -8.18 6.73 -14.99
N ILE A 421 -7.80 7.66 -15.88
CA ILE A 421 -6.61 7.55 -16.74
C ILE A 421 -5.82 8.87 -16.77
N ASP A 422 -4.49 8.75 -16.79
CA ASP A 422 -3.56 9.88 -16.98
C ASP A 422 -3.27 10.06 -18.48
N ALA A 423 -3.69 11.19 -19.03
CA ALA A 423 -3.45 11.59 -20.42
C ALA A 423 -2.23 12.53 -20.58
N GLY A 424 -1.27 12.47 -19.65
CA GLY A 424 0.02 13.15 -19.78
C GLY A 424 0.92 12.64 -20.90
N SER A 425 0.72 11.38 -21.35
CA SER A 425 1.35 10.81 -22.55
C SER A 425 0.47 9.68 -23.13
N GLU A 426 0.66 9.33 -24.41
CA GLU A 426 -0.11 8.24 -25.05
C GLU A 426 0.15 6.88 -24.36
N GLU A 427 1.37 6.66 -23.87
CA GLU A 427 1.74 5.45 -23.12
C GLU A 427 0.97 5.36 -21.79
N ARG A 428 0.84 6.47 -21.05
CA ARG A 428 0.08 6.52 -19.80
C ARG A 428 -1.42 6.30 -20.00
N VAL A 429 -1.98 6.80 -21.11
CA VAL A 429 -3.37 6.49 -21.50
C VAL A 429 -3.53 4.98 -21.72
N LYS A 430 -2.61 4.36 -22.48
CA LYS A 430 -2.63 2.92 -22.74
C LYS A 430 -2.50 2.11 -21.45
N ASP A 431 -1.60 2.50 -20.55
CA ASP A 431 -1.40 1.80 -19.28
C ASP A 431 -2.59 1.95 -18.33
N GLY A 432 -3.22 3.13 -18.28
CA GLY A 432 -4.49 3.34 -17.55
C GLY A 432 -5.61 2.44 -18.08
N LEU A 433 -5.76 2.34 -19.41
CA LEU A 433 -6.73 1.43 -20.01
C LEU A 433 -6.40 -0.04 -19.77
N LYS A 434 -5.12 -0.45 -19.80
CA LYS A 434 -4.72 -1.82 -19.42
C LYS A 434 -5.03 -2.12 -17.96
N HIS A 435 -4.91 -1.12 -17.08
CA HIS A 435 -5.28 -1.24 -15.68
C HIS A 435 -6.79 -1.44 -15.53
N ILE A 436 -7.62 -0.65 -16.22
CA ILE A 436 -9.08 -0.84 -16.27
C ILE A 436 -9.44 -2.24 -16.79
N ALA A 437 -8.76 -2.73 -17.83
CA ALA A 437 -8.97 -4.09 -18.33
C ALA A 437 -8.63 -5.15 -17.26
N ALA A 438 -7.57 -4.94 -16.48
CA ALA A 438 -7.21 -5.85 -15.39
C ALA A 438 -8.26 -5.87 -14.26
N LEU A 439 -8.85 -4.71 -13.93
CA LEU A 439 -9.96 -4.64 -12.95
C LEU A 439 -11.19 -5.42 -13.42
N ALA A 440 -11.44 -5.42 -14.73
CA ALA A 440 -12.48 -6.21 -15.37
C ALA A 440 -12.12 -7.69 -15.57
N LEU A 441 -10.96 -8.16 -15.10
CA LEU A 441 -10.41 -9.51 -15.34
C LEU A 441 -10.27 -9.85 -16.84
N LEU A 442 -10.01 -8.84 -17.67
CA LEU A 442 -9.78 -8.98 -19.10
C LEU A 442 -8.28 -8.99 -19.44
N PRO A 443 -7.89 -9.48 -20.63
CA PRO A 443 -6.54 -9.34 -21.13
C PRO A 443 -6.07 -7.87 -21.08
N ARG A 444 -4.84 -7.64 -20.60
CA ARG A 444 -4.25 -6.31 -20.36
C ARG A 444 -3.91 -5.57 -21.66
N HIS A 445 -4.95 -5.20 -22.38
CA HIS A 445 -4.91 -4.44 -23.63
C HIS A 445 -5.87 -3.26 -23.55
N ALA A 446 -5.45 -2.09 -24.06
CA ALA A 446 -6.27 -0.88 -24.02
C ALA A 446 -7.63 -1.06 -24.71
N ASN A 447 -7.65 -1.78 -25.85
CA ASN A 447 -8.88 -2.07 -26.60
C ASN A 447 -9.85 -2.97 -25.82
N ALA A 448 -9.36 -3.84 -24.93
CA ALA A 448 -10.21 -4.70 -24.11
C ALA A 448 -11.03 -3.87 -23.12
N ALA A 449 -10.40 -2.88 -22.45
CA ALA A 449 -11.10 -1.95 -21.56
C ALA A 449 -12.11 -1.08 -22.32
N LEU A 450 -11.72 -0.51 -23.46
CA LEU A 450 -12.64 0.29 -24.27
C LEU A 450 -13.85 -0.52 -24.72
N HIS A 451 -13.64 -1.76 -25.19
CA HIS A 451 -14.72 -2.66 -25.60
C HIS A 451 -15.63 -3.02 -24.42
N TRP A 452 -15.05 -3.31 -23.25
CA TRP A 452 -15.81 -3.64 -22.05
C TRP A 452 -16.69 -2.49 -21.57
N LEU A 453 -16.13 -1.28 -21.44
CA LEU A 453 -16.90 -0.09 -21.09
C LEU A 453 -17.97 0.26 -22.14
N SER A 454 -17.70 -0.02 -23.41
CA SER A 454 -18.68 0.15 -24.50
C SER A 454 -19.87 -0.81 -24.38
N LYS A 455 -19.66 -2.00 -23.80
CA LYS A 455 -20.66 -3.06 -23.62
C LYS A 455 -21.32 -3.07 -22.24
N ALA A 456 -20.86 -2.23 -21.32
CA ALA A 456 -21.44 -2.15 -19.99
C ALA A 456 -22.85 -1.55 -20.06
N ASP A 457 -23.84 -2.28 -19.53
CA ASP A 457 -25.25 -1.86 -19.45
C ASP A 457 -25.52 -0.92 -18.25
N LYS A 458 -24.51 -0.68 -17.41
CA LYS A 458 -24.58 0.17 -16.22
C LYS A 458 -23.89 1.51 -16.46
N LYS A 459 -24.37 2.56 -15.79
CA LYS A 459 -23.77 3.91 -15.86
C LYS A 459 -22.37 3.90 -15.27
N TRP A 460 -21.40 4.46 -15.98
CA TRP A 460 -20.03 4.61 -15.51
C TRP A 460 -19.47 5.99 -15.82
N LEU A 461 -18.44 6.37 -15.07
CA LEU A 461 -17.69 7.62 -15.24
C LEU A 461 -16.23 7.29 -15.59
N LEU A 462 -15.70 7.88 -16.65
CA LEU A 462 -14.28 7.85 -17.02
C LEU A 462 -13.69 9.24 -16.86
N ILE A 463 -12.71 9.38 -15.97
CA ILE A 463 -11.97 10.62 -15.75
C ILE A 463 -10.66 10.54 -16.53
N ILE A 464 -10.46 11.49 -17.44
CA ILE A 464 -9.24 11.65 -18.23
C ILE A 464 -8.51 12.88 -17.70
N ASP A 465 -7.50 12.68 -16.86
CA ASP A 465 -6.74 13.78 -16.25
C ASP A 465 -5.48 14.11 -17.05
N ASN A 466 -4.91 15.30 -16.83
CA ASN A 466 -3.67 15.77 -17.46
C ASN A 466 -3.65 15.72 -19.01
N ALA A 467 -4.81 15.76 -19.65
CA ALA A 467 -4.96 15.78 -21.11
C ALA A 467 -4.41 17.09 -21.70
N ASN A 468 -3.09 17.26 -21.78
CA ASN A 468 -2.48 18.53 -22.16
C ASN A 468 -1.89 18.51 -23.57
N ASP A 469 -1.50 17.33 -24.06
CA ASP A 469 -0.84 17.16 -25.35
C ASP A 469 -1.88 17.03 -26.47
N SER A 470 -1.95 18.01 -27.37
CA SER A 470 -2.86 18.02 -28.51
C SER A 470 -2.49 17.00 -29.60
N ARG A 471 -1.32 16.36 -29.52
CA ARG A 471 -0.92 15.30 -30.46
C ARG A 471 -1.58 13.96 -30.15
N ILE A 472 -2.16 13.82 -28.97
CA ILE A 472 -2.88 12.61 -28.56
C ILE A 472 -4.33 12.72 -29.06
N PRO A 473 -4.78 11.86 -29.99
CA PRO A 473 -6.15 11.86 -30.46
C PRO A 473 -7.07 11.23 -29.40
N LEU A 474 -7.53 12.04 -28.45
CA LEU A 474 -8.31 11.56 -27.29
C LEU A 474 -9.60 10.85 -27.68
N GLU A 475 -10.20 11.23 -28.80
CA GLU A 475 -11.37 10.57 -29.39
C GLU A 475 -11.17 9.07 -29.63
N ASN A 476 -9.93 8.61 -29.85
CA ASN A 476 -9.63 7.19 -30.03
C ASN A 476 -9.72 6.39 -28.72
N TYR A 477 -9.73 7.07 -27.57
CA TYR A 477 -9.79 6.46 -26.24
C TYR A 477 -11.14 6.65 -25.56
N PHE A 478 -12.15 7.18 -26.26
CA PHE A 478 -13.52 7.25 -25.73
C PHE A 478 -14.23 5.92 -25.96
N PRO A 479 -14.68 5.21 -24.90
CA PRO A 479 -15.50 4.02 -25.09
C PRO A 479 -16.80 4.39 -25.82
N LYS A 480 -17.21 3.62 -26.81
CA LYS A 480 -18.44 3.88 -27.57
C LYS A 480 -19.64 3.38 -26.79
N SER A 481 -20.19 4.23 -25.91
CA SER A 481 -21.36 3.93 -25.07
C SER A 481 -22.39 5.06 -25.12
N ARG A 482 -23.67 4.74 -24.90
CA ARG A 482 -24.75 5.74 -24.76
C ARG A 482 -24.97 6.20 -23.31
N HIS A 483 -24.51 5.41 -22.32
CA HIS A 483 -24.78 5.65 -20.90
C HIS A 483 -23.51 5.98 -20.09
N GLY A 484 -22.33 5.92 -20.74
CA GLY A 484 -21.07 6.34 -20.15
C GLY A 484 -20.89 7.85 -20.08
N HIS A 485 -20.22 8.31 -19.04
CA HIS A 485 -19.89 9.72 -18.82
C HIS A 485 -18.37 9.90 -18.87
N ILE A 486 -17.88 10.95 -19.52
CA ILE A 486 -16.44 11.26 -19.58
C ILE A 486 -16.18 12.67 -19.04
N LEU A 487 -15.29 12.77 -18.06
CA LEU A 487 -14.83 14.04 -17.51
C LEU A 487 -13.36 14.26 -17.86
N ILE A 488 -13.05 15.33 -18.60
CA ILE A 488 -11.70 15.59 -19.12
C ILE A 488 -11.09 16.77 -18.37
N ALA A 489 -9.96 16.59 -17.69
CA ALA A 489 -9.21 17.68 -17.06
C ALA A 489 -7.97 18.06 -17.87
N THR A 490 -7.87 19.34 -18.23
CA THR A 490 -6.86 19.83 -19.19
C THR A 490 -6.40 21.26 -18.92
N ARG A 491 -5.16 21.58 -19.31
CA ARG A 491 -4.65 22.96 -19.44
C ARG A 491 -4.69 23.47 -20.88
N ASN A 492 -5.07 22.62 -21.83
CA ASN A 492 -5.11 22.93 -23.26
C ASN A 492 -6.51 23.40 -23.66
N PRO A 493 -6.68 24.67 -24.09
CA PRO A 493 -8.00 25.20 -24.44
C PRO A 493 -8.57 24.56 -25.71
N ALA A 494 -7.74 23.97 -26.57
CA ALA A 494 -8.21 23.31 -27.80
C ALA A 494 -9.10 22.10 -27.52
N LEU A 495 -8.94 21.45 -26.36
CA LEU A 495 -9.71 20.25 -25.99
C LEU A 495 -11.11 20.55 -25.45
N LYS A 496 -11.50 21.84 -25.31
CA LYS A 496 -12.86 22.23 -24.94
C LYS A 496 -13.91 21.69 -25.92
N ILE A 497 -13.53 21.51 -27.18
CA ILE A 497 -14.39 20.98 -28.26
C ILE A 497 -14.95 19.58 -27.98
N HIS A 498 -14.36 18.83 -27.02
CA HIS A 498 -14.83 17.48 -26.69
C HIS A 498 -16.04 17.47 -25.74
N GLY A 499 -16.34 18.60 -25.08
CA GLY A 499 -17.53 18.77 -24.24
C GLY A 499 -18.80 18.82 -25.10
N ASN A 500 -19.87 18.20 -24.62
CA ASN A 500 -21.15 18.15 -25.35
C ASN A 500 -22.39 18.20 -24.44
N THR A 501 -22.21 18.53 -23.16
CA THR A 501 -23.27 18.56 -22.15
C THR A 501 -23.22 19.88 -21.38
N GLY A 502 -24.36 20.54 -21.18
CA GLY A 502 -24.46 21.80 -20.44
C GLY A 502 -23.58 22.91 -21.05
N PRO A 503 -22.86 23.72 -20.25
CA PRO A 503 -21.94 24.75 -20.78
C PRO A 503 -20.70 24.18 -21.50
N GLU A 504 -20.63 22.86 -21.71
CA GLU A 504 -19.56 22.08 -22.38
C GLU A 504 -18.23 22.05 -21.61
N PHE A 505 -17.88 23.12 -20.91
CA PHE A 505 -16.67 23.21 -20.10
C PHE A 505 -16.81 24.18 -18.91
N TYR A 506 -15.98 23.96 -17.89
CA TYR A 506 -15.70 24.97 -16.87
C TYR A 506 -14.25 25.45 -16.96
N ASN A 507 -14.04 26.74 -16.70
CA ASN A 507 -12.72 27.30 -16.51
C ASN A 507 -12.43 27.47 -15.00
N ILE A 508 -11.59 26.61 -14.46
CA ILE A 508 -11.14 26.67 -13.07
C ILE A 508 -9.92 27.61 -12.98
N SER A 509 -10.14 28.77 -12.38
CA SER A 509 -9.09 29.74 -12.05
C SER A 509 -8.37 29.39 -10.74
N VAL A 510 -7.27 30.11 -10.48
CA VAL A 510 -6.54 30.06 -9.20
C VAL A 510 -7.50 30.44 -8.06
N MET A 511 -7.38 29.73 -6.93
CA MET A 511 -8.20 29.91 -5.73
C MET A 511 -8.15 31.36 -5.22
N GLY A 512 -9.30 31.94 -4.91
CA GLY A 512 -9.37 33.33 -4.43
C GLY A 512 -8.79 33.48 -3.01
N ALA A 513 -8.33 34.67 -2.65
CA ALA A 513 -7.67 34.93 -1.35
C ALA A 513 -8.54 34.56 -0.13
N LYS A 514 -9.87 34.66 -0.23
CA LYS A 514 -10.80 34.25 0.84
C LYS A 514 -10.88 32.73 1.00
N GLU A 515 -10.89 32.00 -0.11
CA GLU A 515 -10.93 30.54 -0.14
C GLU A 515 -9.60 29.95 0.34
N ALA A 516 -8.48 30.54 -0.10
CA ALA A 516 -7.15 30.17 0.37
C ALA A 516 -6.99 30.36 1.89
N LYS A 517 -7.52 31.47 2.43
CA LYS A 517 -7.58 31.68 3.90
C LYS A 517 -8.44 30.63 4.60
N SER A 518 -9.60 30.30 4.05
CA SER A 518 -10.48 29.27 4.64
C SER A 518 -9.84 27.87 4.60
N LEU A 519 -9.13 27.54 3.52
CA LEU A 519 -8.39 26.29 3.39
C LEU A 519 -7.28 26.22 4.45
N LEU A 520 -6.51 27.29 4.57
CA LEU A 520 -5.36 27.37 5.47
C LEU A 520 -5.79 27.29 6.94
N LEU A 521 -6.87 27.99 7.30
CA LEU A 521 -7.48 27.90 8.64
C LEU A 521 -7.98 26.48 8.92
N ARG A 522 -8.72 25.84 8.01
CA ARG A 522 -9.19 24.46 8.24
C ARG A 522 -8.05 23.44 8.30
N SER A 523 -6.96 23.66 7.57
CA SER A 523 -5.77 22.80 7.63
C SER A 523 -4.96 22.98 8.93
N SER A 524 -5.18 24.06 9.68
CA SER A 524 -4.43 24.35 10.92
C SER A 524 -4.94 23.61 12.16
N GLY A 525 -6.02 22.81 12.06
CA GLY A 525 -6.54 21.99 13.16
C GLY A 525 -7.22 22.77 14.31
N LEU A 526 -7.33 24.09 14.18
CA LEU A 526 -7.96 24.97 15.15
C LEU A 526 -9.52 24.88 15.07
N PRO A 527 -10.25 24.92 16.20
CA PRO A 527 -11.71 24.82 16.21
C PRO A 527 -12.39 26.16 15.89
N ALA A 528 -13.47 26.11 15.11
CA ALA A 528 -14.31 27.27 14.83
C ALA A 528 -15.20 27.65 16.04
N PRO A 529 -15.54 28.94 16.25
CA PRO A 529 -15.28 30.09 15.38
C PRO A 529 -13.92 30.76 15.60
N TRP A 530 -13.35 31.26 14.51
CA TRP A 530 -12.02 31.87 14.43
C TRP A 530 -12.05 33.32 14.93
N CYS A 531 -11.34 33.62 16.02
CA CYS A 531 -11.24 34.99 16.54
C CYS A 531 -10.56 35.94 15.53
N ARG A 532 -11.03 37.20 15.50
CA ARG A 532 -10.57 38.27 14.57
C ARG A 532 -9.05 38.48 14.56
N LEU A 533 -8.37 38.18 15.67
CA LEU A 533 -6.90 38.27 15.82
C LEU A 533 -6.15 37.20 14.99
N VAL A 534 -6.67 35.97 14.88
CA VAL A 534 -6.08 34.88 14.09
C VAL A 534 -6.17 35.17 12.58
N ILE A 535 -7.23 35.87 12.16
CA ILE A 535 -7.44 36.26 10.77
C ILE A 535 -6.46 37.39 10.34
N LEU A 536 -6.06 38.26 11.28
CA LEU A 536 -5.17 39.40 11.03
C LEU A 536 -3.67 39.02 11.08
N SER A 537 -3.30 37.97 11.81
CA SER A 537 -1.90 37.51 11.87
C SER A 537 -1.43 36.76 10.61
N MET A 538 -2.35 36.37 9.72
CA MET A 538 -2.05 35.65 8.47
C MET A 538 -1.99 36.55 7.23
N THR A 539 -1.91 37.87 7.42
CA THR A 539 -1.88 38.88 6.34
C THR A 539 -0.53 39.56 6.13
N HIS A 540 0.57 38.96 6.58
CA HIS A 540 1.93 39.39 6.25
C HIS A 540 2.66 38.40 5.38
#